data_AF-A0A2H0MUA3-F1
#
_entry.id   AF-A0A2H0MUA3-F1
#
_cell.length_a   1.000
_cell.length_b   1.000
_cell.length_c   1.000
_cell.angle_alpha   90.00
_cell.angle_beta   90.00
_cell.angle_gamma   90.00
#
_symmetry.space_group_name_H-M   'P 1'
#
loop_
_entity.id
_entity.type
_entity.pdbx_description
1 polymer ?
#
loop_
_entity_poly.entity_id
_entity_poly.type
_entity_poly.pdbx_seq_one_letter_code
_entity_poly.pdbx_strand_id
1 'polypeptide(L)'
;MNGQEKIQIEGEILDIELKTTMRGDQAAIIKFLTKEKEIEVMAWPEYWEFFQSELQIGRTLVLEGILNDGESEYFTLDKVISSD
;
A
#
# COMPACT_ATOMS: atom_id res chain seq x y z
N MET A 1 4.28 -21.93 12.32
CA MET A 1 3.49 -20.86 11.69
C MET A 1 4.27 -19.59 11.89
N ASN A 2 5.09 -19.17 10.91
CA ASN A 2 5.74 -17.86 10.97
C ASN A 2 4.70 -16.85 10.50
N GLY A 3 3.96 -16.27 11.44
CA GLY A 3 3.04 -15.17 11.14
C GLY A 3 3.88 -13.94 10.86
N GLN A 4 3.82 -13.41 9.63
CA GLN A 4 4.31 -12.07 9.37
C GLN A 4 3.49 -11.10 10.22
N GLU A 5 4.16 -10.23 10.96
CA GLU A 5 3.51 -9.24 11.82
C GLU A 5 2.90 -8.14 10.95
N LYS A 6 1.62 -7.83 11.19
CA LYS A 6 0.97 -6.67 10.57
C LYS A 6 1.37 -5.42 11.33
N ILE A 7 1.82 -4.41 10.62
CA ILE A 7 2.18 -3.11 11.16
C ILE A 7 1.30 -2.02 10.55
N GLN A 8 1.25 -0.87 11.22
CA GLN A 8 0.56 0.31 10.71
C GLN A 8 1.57 1.41 10.37
N ILE A 9 1.38 2.03 9.22
CA ILE A 9 2.20 3.14 8.74
C ILE A 9 1.28 4.32 8.40
N GLU A 10 1.73 5.53 8.75
CA GLU A 10 1.05 6.79 8.42
C GLU A 10 1.88 7.52 7.37
N GLY A 11 1.23 8.03 6.33
CA GLY A 11 1.92 8.76 5.28
C GLY A 11 1.00 9.34 4.21
N GLU A 12 1.59 10.11 3.31
CA GLU A 12 0.93 10.75 2.17
C GLU A 12 1.15 9.95 0.89
N ILE A 13 0.09 9.80 0.09
CA ILE A 13 0.18 9.21 -1.25
C ILE A 13 0.77 10.25 -2.21
N LEU A 14 1.97 9.99 -2.72
CA LEU A 14 2.65 10.86 -3.68
C LEU A 14 2.32 10.53 -5.14
N ASP A 15 2.19 9.23 -5.44
CA ASP A 15 2.03 8.72 -6.80
C ASP A 15 1.38 7.34 -6.77
N ILE A 16 0.69 6.98 -7.85
CA ILE A 16 0.04 5.68 -8.02
C ILE A 16 0.32 5.17 -9.44
N GLU A 17 1.05 4.06 -9.52
CA GLU A 17 1.27 3.33 -10.75
C GLU A 17 0.40 2.06 -10.80
N LEU A 18 -0.40 1.90 -11.85
CA LEU A 18 -1.19 0.70 -12.06
C LEU A 18 -0.42 -0.36 -12.85
N LYS A 19 -0.46 -1.60 -12.37
CA LYS A 19 0.13 -2.77 -13.03
C LYS A 19 -0.96 -3.78 -13.34
N THR A 20 -0.92 -4.37 -14.54
CA THR A 20 -1.77 -5.50 -14.90
C THR A 20 -1.10 -6.80 -14.50
N THR A 21 -1.75 -7.60 -13.69
CA THR A 21 -1.28 -8.93 -13.30
C THR A 21 -1.37 -9.91 -14.49
N MET A 22 -0.71 -11.07 -14.41
CA MET A 22 -0.83 -12.12 -15.43
C MET A 22 -2.26 -12.62 -15.64
N ARG A 23 -3.15 -12.40 -14.66
CA ARG A 23 -4.57 -12.78 -14.72
C ARG A 23 -5.45 -11.71 -15.38
N GLY A 24 -4.89 -10.54 -15.69
CA GLY A 24 -5.63 -9.40 -16.25
C GLY A 24 -6.16 -8.42 -15.21
N ASP A 25 -6.02 -8.73 -13.91
CA ASP A 25 -6.48 -7.87 -12.81
C ASP A 25 -5.53 -6.68 -12.59
N GLN A 26 -6.04 -5.55 -12.10
CA GLN A 26 -5.26 -4.34 -11.82
C GLN A 26 -4.76 -4.33 -10.38
N ALA A 27 -3.44 -4.26 -10.19
CA ALA A 27 -2.79 -3.98 -8.92
C ALA A 27 -2.22 -2.55 -8.94
N ALA A 28 -1.94 -1.97 -7.78
CA ALA A 28 -1.31 -0.66 -7.67
C ALA A 28 0.02 -0.71 -6.91
N ILE A 29 1.00 0.04 -7.40
CA ILE A 29 2.21 0.40 -6.69
C ILE A 29 2.06 1.88 -6.32
N ILE A 30 2.10 2.16 -5.02
CA ILE A 30 1.79 3.46 -4.46
C ILE A 30 3.06 4.01 -3.82
N LYS A 31 3.53 5.17 -4.26
CA LYS A 31 4.61 5.87 -3.57
C LYS A 31 4.04 6.56 -2.36
N PHE A 32 4.56 6.21 -1.19
CA PHE A 32 3.99 6.60 0.09
C PHE A 32 5.06 7.27 0.95
N LEU A 33 4.85 8.55 1.27
CA LEU A 33 5.77 9.34 2.08
C LEU A 33 5.37 9.24 3.56
N THR A 34 6.16 8.49 4.32
CA THR A 34 6.03 8.43 5.79
C THR A 34 6.81 9.57 6.45
N LYS A 35 6.73 9.67 7.78
CA LYS A 35 7.56 10.60 8.56
C LYS A 35 9.06 10.34 8.47
N GLU A 36 9.47 9.10 8.16
CA GLU A 36 10.87 8.68 8.19
C GLU A 36 11.49 8.60 6.79
N LYS A 37 10.74 8.05 5.83
CA LYS A 37 11.20 7.79 4.46
C LYS A 37 10.03 7.64 3.48
N GLU A 38 10.36 7.73 2.19
CA GLU A 38 9.48 7.24 1.12
C GLU A 38 9.57 5.72 1.06
N ILE A 39 8.43 5.07 0.86
CA ILE A 39 8.33 3.62 0.64
C ILE A 39 7.38 3.32 -0.52
N GLU A 40 7.50 2.13 -1.08
CA GLU A 40 6.52 1.60 -2.03
C GLU A 40 5.50 0.73 -1.29
N VAL A 41 4.22 1.02 -1.52
CA VAL A 41 3.09 0.24 -1.03
C VAL A 41 2.48 -0.53 -2.20
N MET A 42 2.46 -1.85 -2.10
CA MET A 42 1.80 -2.74 -3.06
C MET A 42 0.37 -3.04 -2.61
N ALA A 43 -0.61 -2.64 -3.41
CA ALA A 43 -2.00 -3.04 -3.26
C ALA A 43 -2.34 -4.10 -4.33
N TRP A 44 -2.51 -5.35 -3.89
CA TRP A 44 -3.02 -6.43 -4.75
C TRP A 44 -4.43 -6.12 -5.24
N PRO A 45 -4.88 -6.73 -6.36
CA PRO A 45 -6.14 -6.33 -7.00
C PRO A 45 -7.35 -6.27 -6.06
N GLU A 46 -7.48 -7.22 -5.14
CA GLU A 46 -8.56 -7.25 -4.16
C GLU A 46 -8.55 -6.03 -3.23
N TYR A 47 -7.38 -5.52 -2.85
CA TYR A 47 -7.25 -4.34 -1.98
C TYR A 47 -7.33 -3.05 -2.79
N TRP A 48 -6.75 -3.03 -3.99
CA TRP A 48 -6.84 -1.88 -4.88
C TRP A 48 -8.29 -1.59 -5.25
N GLU A 49 -9.05 -2.61 -5.67
CA GLU A 49 -10.48 -2.47 -6.00
C GLU A 49 -11.28 -2.03 -4.77
N PHE A 50 -11.02 -2.62 -3.60
CA PHE A 50 -11.80 -2.34 -2.39
C PHE A 50 -11.53 -0.93 -1.82
N PHE A 51 -10.31 -0.43 -1.90
CA PHE A 51 -9.90 0.87 -1.33
C PHE A 51 -9.63 1.96 -2.39
N GLN A 52 -10.06 1.77 -3.64
CA GLN A 52 -9.73 2.68 -4.74
C GLN A 52 -10.15 4.14 -4.46
N SER A 53 -11.26 4.33 -3.74
CA SER A 53 -11.80 5.68 -3.47
C SER A 53 -10.98 6.44 -2.42
N GLU A 54 -10.31 5.71 -1.54
CA GLU A 54 -9.46 6.21 -0.47
C GLU A 54 -8.03 6.41 -0.96
N LEU A 55 -7.53 5.52 -1.81
CA LEU A 55 -6.17 5.55 -2.36
C LEU A 55 -6.05 6.60 -3.48
N GLN A 56 -5.94 7.86 -3.09
CA GLN A 56 -5.85 9.01 -3.99
C GLN A 56 -4.61 9.84 -3.69
N ILE A 57 -3.96 10.36 -4.75
CA ILE A 57 -2.78 11.23 -4.63
C ILE A 57 -3.10 12.45 -3.76
N GLY A 58 -2.19 12.79 -2.85
CA GLY A 58 -2.30 13.90 -1.90
C GLY A 58 -3.09 13.56 -0.63
N ARG A 59 -3.62 12.35 -0.48
CA ARG A 59 -4.27 11.94 0.77
C ARG A 59 -3.24 11.40 1.76
N THR A 60 -3.36 11.86 3.01
CA THR A 60 -2.67 11.25 4.15
C THR A 60 -3.55 10.15 4.72
N LEU A 61 -3.01 8.95 4.85
CA LEU A 61 -3.74 7.78 5.35
C LEU A 61 -2.92 7.02 6.39
N VAL A 62 -3.61 6.25 7.22
CA VAL A 62 -3.01 5.15 7.98
C VAL A 62 -3.30 3.84 7.25
N LEU A 63 -2.25 3.12 6.89
CA LEU A 63 -2.32 1.82 6.21
C LEU A 63 -1.87 0.72 7.17
N GLU A 64 -2.58 -0.40 7.19
CA GLU A 64 -2.18 -1.64 7.87
C GLU A 64 -1.78 -2.69 6.83
N GLY A 65 -0.71 -3.42 7.12
CA GLY A 65 -0.11 -4.32 6.15
C GLY A 65 1.17 -4.96 6.65
N ILE A 66 1.93 -5.53 5.73
CA ILE A 66 3.16 -6.28 6.04
C ILE A 66 4.33 -5.56 5.37
N LEU A 67 5.35 -5.21 6.17
CA LEU A 67 6.60 -4.70 5.65
C LEU A 67 7.51 -5.88 5.26
N ASN A 68 7.95 -5.91 4.00
CA ASN A 68 8.86 -6.91 3.49
C ASN A 68 10.27 -6.31 3.39
N ASP A 69 11.07 -6.47 4.45
CA ASP A 69 12.44 -5.96 4.55
C ASP A 69 13.46 -6.89 3.84
N GLY A 70 13.14 -7.33 2.61
CA GLY A 70 14.00 -8.16 1.77
C GLY A 70 14.98 -7.35 0.91
N GLU A 71 15.40 -7.91 -0.24
CA GLU A 71 16.24 -7.19 -1.22
C GLU A 71 15.56 -5.95 -1.83
N SER A 72 14.24 -5.82 -1.68
CA SER A 72 13.48 -4.63 -2.04
C SER A 72 12.51 -4.36 -0.89
N GLU A 73 12.69 -3.23 -0.21
CA GLU A 73 11.80 -2.83 0.88
C GLU A 73 10.47 -2.36 0.30
N TYR A 74 9.41 -3.16 0.46
CA TYR A 74 8.05 -2.76 0.09
C TYR A 74 7.03 -3.20 1.14
N PHE A 75 5.94 -2.45 1.21
CA PHE A 75 4.84 -2.69 2.14
C PHE A 75 3.64 -3.26 1.39
N THR A 76 3.15 -4.43 1.79
CA THR A 76 1.93 -5.00 1.20
C THR A 76 0.72 -4.51 1.98
N LEU A 77 -0.19 -3.81 1.31
CA LEU A 77 -1.44 -3.32 1.89
C LEU A 77 -2.38 -4.48 2.25
N ASP A 78 -2.97 -4.41 3.44
CA ASP A 78 -4.05 -5.28 3.90
C ASP A 78 -5.32 -4.48 4.23
N LYS A 79 -5.17 -3.26 4.78
CA LYS A 79 -6.30 -2.40 5.16
C LYS A 79 -5.97 -0.92 5.15
N VAL A 80 -6.93 -0.08 4.77
CA VAL A 80 -6.92 1.37 5.04
C VAL A 80 -7.64 1.63 6.37
N ILE A 81 -6.95 2.21 7.35
CA ILE A 81 -7.46 2.44 8.72
C ILE A 81 -8.09 3.83 8.86
N SER A 82 -7.73 4.81 8.02
CA SER A 82 -8.34 6.14 8.05
C SER A 82 -9.07 6.48 6.76
N SER A 83 -10.35 6.79 6.88
CA SER A 83 -11.05 7.72 6.01
C SER A 83 -11.37 8.95 6.86
N ASP A 84 -11.09 10.15 6.37
CA ASP A 84 -11.80 11.35 6.83
C ASP A 84 -13.31 11.19 6.64
#